data_AF-A0A1H3F5V9-F1
#
_entry.id   AF-A0A1H3F5V9-F1
#
_cell.length_a   1.000
_cell.length_b   1.000
_cell.length_c   1.000
_cell.angle_alpha   90.00
_cell.angle_beta   90.00
_cell.angle_gamma   90.00
#
_symmetry.space_group_name_H-M   'P 1'
#
loop_
_entity.id
_entity.type
_entity.pdbx_description
1 polymer ?
#
loop_
_entity_poly.entity_id
_entity_poly.type
_entity_poly.pdbx_seq_one_letter_code
_entity_poly.pdbx_strand_id
1 'polypeptide(L)'
;MSEKIYEMVTNRMIELLEKGVVPWRRPWRVGAAVNWKTQKPYRGVNTLLLEPGEYATFKQVSEAGGKVKKGEKGQFVVFWTWLEKENDETGEIEKIPFLRYWGSTSEADTTRKVDVIKWEIC
;
A
#
# COMPACT_ATOMS: atom_id res chain seq x y z
N MET A 1 -6.68 13.82 9.32
CA MET A 1 -5.78 12.67 9.02
C MET A 1 -6.25 11.91 7.79
N SER A 2 -7.54 11.56 7.68
CA SER A 2 -8.13 10.90 6.51
C SER A 2 -8.12 11.75 5.23
N GLU A 3 -8.43 13.04 5.32
CA GLU A 3 -8.50 13.96 4.16
C GLU A 3 -7.21 13.97 3.33
N LYS A 4 -6.05 14.05 3.98
CA LYS A 4 -4.74 14.01 3.29
C LYS A 4 -4.53 12.74 2.47
N ILE A 5 -5.07 11.59 2.91
CA ILE A 5 -4.93 10.32 2.18
C ILE A 5 -5.76 10.37 0.90
N TYR A 6 -7.00 10.85 1.01
CA TYR A 6 -7.88 10.97 -0.14
C TYR A 6 -7.32 11.96 -1.16
N GLU A 7 -6.79 13.09 -0.72
CA GLU A 7 -6.10 14.06 -1.59
C GLU A 7 -4.89 13.43 -2.29
N MET A 8 -4.02 12.71 -1.57
CA MET A 8 -2.86 12.06 -2.17
C MET A 8 -3.22 11.02 -3.22
N VAL A 9 -4.23 10.18 -2.94
CA VAL A 9 -4.74 9.19 -3.90
C VAL A 9 -5.33 9.90 -5.12
N THR A 10 -6.10 10.97 -4.90
CA THR A 10 -6.75 11.74 -5.96
C THR A 10 -5.71 12.42 -6.85
N ASN A 11 -4.72 13.10 -6.26
CA ASN A 11 -3.64 13.75 -7.00
C ASN A 11 -2.86 12.73 -7.85
N ARG A 12 -2.59 11.54 -7.30
CA ARG A 12 -1.93 10.48 -8.06
C ARG A 12 -2.79 9.99 -9.23
N MET A 13 -4.10 9.91 -9.06
CA MET A 13 -5.01 9.58 -10.16
C MET A 13 -5.01 10.67 -11.23
N ILE A 14 -5.03 11.94 -10.83
CA ILE A 14 -4.95 13.08 -11.75
C ILE A 14 -3.64 13.02 -12.56
N GLU A 15 -2.49 12.83 -11.91
CA GLU A 15 -1.19 12.70 -12.59
C GLU A 15 -1.17 11.56 -13.63
N LEU A 16 -1.83 10.43 -13.35
CA LEU A 16 -1.91 9.31 -14.28
C LEU A 16 -2.81 9.64 -15.48
N LEU A 17 -3.92 10.33 -15.23
CA LEU A 17 -4.84 10.78 -16.27
C LEU A 17 -4.21 11.86 -17.17
N GLU A 18 -3.43 12.79 -16.61
CA GLU A 18 -2.68 13.79 -17.37
C GLU A 18 -1.64 13.14 -18.30
N LYS A 19 -1.09 12.00 -17.91
CA LYS A 19 -0.21 11.17 -18.76
C LYS A 19 -0.98 10.37 -19.83
N GLY A 20 -2.30 10.53 -19.91
CA GLY A 20 -3.16 9.83 -20.87
C GLY A 20 -3.42 8.36 -20.50
N VAL A 21 -3.05 7.91 -19.30
CA VAL A 21 -3.25 6.54 -18.85
C VAL A 21 -4.49 6.47 -17.98
N VAL A 22 -5.51 5.74 -18.41
CA VAL A 22 -6.72 5.49 -17.62
C VAL A 22 -6.49 4.27 -16.71
N PRO A 23 -6.28 4.44 -15.39
CA PRO A 23 -5.74 3.36 -14.54
C PRO A 23 -6.66 2.15 -14.42
N TRP A 24 -7.98 2.36 -14.43
CA TRP A 24 -9.01 1.33 -14.30
C TRP A 24 -9.40 0.67 -15.62
N ARG A 25 -8.91 1.18 -16.77
CA ARG A 25 -9.25 0.66 -18.09
C ARG A 25 -7.98 0.15 -18.78
N ARG A 26 -7.56 -1.05 -18.39
CA ARG A 26 -6.44 -1.77 -19.01
C ARG A 26 -7.02 -2.86 -19.92
N PRO A 27 -6.93 -2.75 -21.27
CA PRO A 27 -7.52 -3.73 -22.18
C PRO A 27 -6.73 -5.05 -22.25
N TRP A 28 -5.51 -5.08 -21.71
CA TRP A 28 -4.69 -6.29 -21.59
C TRP A 28 -4.66 -6.79 -20.13
N ARG A 29 -4.54 -8.12 -19.95
CA ARG A 29 -4.30 -8.72 -18.64
C ARG A 29 -2.86 -8.46 -18.23
N VAL A 30 -2.65 -7.53 -17.31
CA VAL A 30 -1.35 -7.34 -16.64
C VAL A 30 -1.30 -8.21 -15.40
N GLY A 31 -0.10 -8.72 -15.05
CA GLY A 31 0.10 -9.42 -13.78
C GLY A 31 -0.36 -8.58 -12.59
N ALA A 32 -0.80 -9.22 -11.51
CA ALA A 32 -1.24 -8.50 -10.33
C ALA A 32 -0.04 -8.06 -9.48
N ALA A 33 -0.17 -6.91 -8.81
CA ALA A 33 0.67 -6.63 -7.65
C ALA A 33 0.36 -7.66 -6.57
N VAL A 34 1.37 -8.41 -6.11
CA VAL A 34 1.22 -9.42 -5.06
C VAL A 34 2.10 -9.08 -3.87
N ASN A 35 1.64 -9.42 -2.68
CA ASN A 35 2.48 -9.33 -1.50
C ASN A 35 3.45 -10.52 -1.48
N TRP A 36 4.75 -10.27 -1.39
CA TRP A 36 5.80 -11.30 -1.47
C TRP A 36 5.63 -12.43 -0.43
N LYS A 37 5.32 -12.09 0.83
CA LYS A 37 5.22 -13.07 1.92
C LYS A 37 3.94 -13.90 1.85
N THR A 38 2.81 -13.26 1.58
CA THR A 38 1.50 -13.93 1.59
C THR A 38 1.05 -14.43 0.21
N GLN A 39 1.72 -14.00 -0.85
CA GLN A 39 1.41 -14.29 -2.25
C GLN A 39 -0.03 -13.93 -2.64
N LYS A 40 -0.68 -13.06 -1.86
CA LYS A 40 -2.04 -12.59 -2.13
C LYS A 40 -1.98 -11.33 -3.01
N PRO A 41 -2.81 -11.26 -4.07
CA PRO A 41 -2.90 -10.06 -4.90
C PRO A 41 -3.55 -8.91 -4.12
N TYR A 42 -3.00 -7.71 -4.28
CA TYR A 42 -3.59 -6.49 -3.76
C TYR A 42 -4.93 -6.20 -4.44
N ARG A 43 -5.86 -5.60 -3.69
CA ARG A 43 -7.23 -5.34 -4.12
C ARG A 43 -7.58 -3.86 -4.02
N GLY A 44 -8.63 -3.47 -4.74
CA GLY A 44 -9.22 -2.13 -4.68
C GLY A 44 -8.28 -1.06 -5.24
N VAL A 45 -8.16 0.06 -4.52
CA VAL A 45 -7.36 1.22 -4.96
C VAL A 45 -5.88 0.85 -5.17
N ASN A 46 -5.35 -0.10 -4.41
CA ASN A 46 -3.95 -0.54 -4.58
C ASN A 46 -3.69 -1.18 -5.95
N THR A 47 -4.69 -1.77 -6.60
CA THR A 47 -4.55 -2.33 -7.95
C THR A 47 -4.35 -1.22 -9.01
N LEU A 48 -4.84 -0.01 -8.72
CA LEU A 48 -4.65 1.16 -9.59
C LEU A 48 -3.32 1.87 -9.30
N LEU A 49 -2.90 1.88 -8.03
CA LEU A 49 -1.69 2.58 -7.58
C LEU A 49 -0.40 1.78 -7.83
N LEU A 50 -0.46 0.45 -7.71
CA LEU A 50 0.69 -0.43 -7.85
C LEU A 50 0.81 -0.97 -9.26
N GLU A 51 2.05 -1.12 -9.70
CA GLU A 51 2.39 -1.84 -10.92
C GLU A 51 2.44 -3.35 -10.66
N PRO A 52 2.38 -4.19 -11.71
CA PRO A 52 2.61 -5.63 -11.57
C PRO A 52 3.96 -5.93 -10.93
N GLY A 53 3.98 -6.83 -9.94
CA GLY A 53 5.21 -7.25 -9.28
C GLY A 53 4.99 -7.79 -7.88
N GLU A 54 6.07 -8.30 -7.28
CA GLU A 54 6.08 -8.71 -5.89
C GLU A 54 6.49 -7.55 -5.00
N TYR A 55 5.75 -7.34 -3.92
CA TYR A 55 5.95 -6.24 -3.00
C TYR A 55 6.16 -6.75 -1.58
N ALA A 56 7.23 -6.30 -0.94
CA ALA A 56 7.58 -6.67 0.42
C ALA A 56 7.75 -5.42 1.28
N THR A 57 7.38 -5.53 2.55
CA THR A 57 7.68 -4.48 3.52
C THR A 57 9.13 -4.54 3.99
N PHE A 58 9.72 -3.42 4.41
CA PHE A 58 11.07 -3.40 4.98
C PHE A 58 11.28 -4.43 6.10
N LYS A 59 10.28 -4.60 6.97
CA LYS A 59 10.33 -5.60 8.05
C LYS A 59 10.36 -7.03 7.50
N GLN A 60 9.55 -7.34 6.49
CA GLN A 60 9.55 -8.65 5.84
C GLN A 60 10.89 -8.95 5.16
N VAL A 61 11.50 -7.96 4.50
CA VAL A 61 12.83 -8.09 3.88
C VAL A 61 13.91 -8.35 4.93
N SER A 62 13.87 -7.59 6.03
CA SER A 62 14.82 -7.75 7.13
C SER A 62 14.67 -9.11 7.83
N GLU A 63 13.44 -9.58 8.04
CA GLU A 63 13.15 -10.93 8.57
C GLU A 63 13.69 -12.04 7.66
N ALA A 64 13.68 -11.82 6.34
CA ALA A 64 14.20 -12.75 5.35
C ALA A 64 15.75 -12.69 5.21
N GLY A 65 16.45 -11.85 5.98
CA GLY A 65 17.89 -11.64 5.87
C GLY A 65 18.32 -10.83 4.64
N GLY A 66 17.35 -10.28 3.90
CA GLY A 66 17.60 -9.42 2.75
C GLY A 66 17.93 -7.99 3.16
N LYS A 67 18.55 -7.24 2.24
CA LYS A 67 18.76 -5.79 2.39
C LYS A 67 18.08 -5.06 1.26
N VAL A 68 17.33 -4.02 1.61
CA VAL A 68 16.78 -3.08 0.61
C VAL A 68 17.93 -2.26 0.05
N LYS A 69 17.99 -2.15 -1.28
CA LYS A 69 19.00 -1.33 -1.96
C LYS A 69 18.83 0.14 -1.56
N LYS A 70 19.93 0.78 -1.20
CA LYS A 70 19.94 2.18 -0.76
C LYS A 70 19.50 3.08 -1.93
N GLY A 71 18.44 3.86 -1.72
CA GLY A 71 17.87 4.76 -2.73
C GLY A 71 16.56 4.28 -3.36
N GLU A 72 16.12 3.05 -3.06
CA GLU A 72 14.80 2.57 -3.49
C GLU A 72 13.68 3.39 -2.86
N LYS A 73 12.70 3.76 -3.68
CA LYS A 73 11.51 4.50 -3.24
C LYS A 73 10.41 3.51 -2.90
N GLY A 74 9.88 3.60 -1.68
CA GLY A 74 8.67 2.87 -1.30
C GLY A 74 7.49 3.25 -2.20
N GLN A 75 6.51 2.35 -2.30
CA GLN A 75 5.23 2.64 -2.95
C GLN A 75 4.13 2.89 -1.90
N PHE A 76 3.17 3.72 -2.26
CA PHE A 76 2.01 3.99 -1.41
C PHE A 76 1.03 2.83 -1.46
N VAL A 77 0.67 2.31 -0.28
CA VAL A 77 -0.32 1.22 -0.15
C VAL A 77 -1.34 1.61 0.91
N VAL A 78 -2.62 1.52 0.56
CA VAL A 78 -3.74 1.83 1.43
C VAL A 78 -4.35 0.52 1.95
N PHE A 79 -4.58 0.45 3.25
CA PHE A 79 -5.26 -0.65 3.92
C PHE A 79 -6.48 -0.14 4.63
N TRP A 80 -7.58 -0.82 4.37
CA TRP A 80 -8.85 -0.52 4.99
C TRP A 80 -9.47 -1.81 5.52
N THR A 81 -9.95 -1.74 6.75
CA THR A 81 -10.69 -2.83 7.40
C THR A 81 -11.69 -2.24 8.38
N TRP A 82 -12.72 -3.00 8.74
CA TRP A 82 -13.53 -2.70 9.91
C TRP A 82 -12.81 -3.21 11.15
N LEU A 83 -12.75 -2.39 12.20
CA LEU A 83 -12.34 -2.81 13.53
C LEU A 83 -13.60 -3.05 14.34
N GLU A 84 -13.66 -4.19 15.01
CA GLU A 84 -14.71 -4.51 15.97
C GLU A 84 -14.20 -4.08 17.34
N LYS A 85 -14.92 -3.15 17.99
CA LYS A 85 -14.65 -2.73 19.35
C LYS A 85 -15.87 -3.08 20.20
N GLU A 86 -15.65 -3.89 21.22
CA GLU A 86 -16.66 -4.17 22.23
C GLU A 86 -16.74 -2.98 23.18
N ASN A 87 -17.94 -2.47 23.41
CA ASN A 87 -18.17 -1.36 24.33
C ASN A 87 -18.35 -1.92 25.75
N ASP A 88 -17.41 -1.61 26.66
CA ASP A 88 -17.37 -2.16 28.02
C ASP A 88 -18.62 -1.86 28.86
N GLU A 89 -19.43 -0.85 28.48
CA GLU A 89 -20.63 -0.43 29.20
C GLU A 89 -21.94 -1.05 28.68
N THR A 90 -22.00 -1.50 27.42
CA THR A 90 -23.24 -1.96 26.75
C THR A 90 -23.14 -3.35 26.14
N GLY A 91 -21.93 -3.93 26.02
CA GLY A 91 -21.71 -5.24 25.40
C GLY A 91 -22.03 -5.28 23.90
N GLU A 92 -22.26 -4.13 23.26
CA GLU A 92 -22.51 -4.04 21.83
C GLU A 92 -21.19 -3.98 21.05
N ILE A 93 -21.11 -4.73 19.95
CA ILE A 93 -19.96 -4.74 19.04
C ILE A 93 -20.10 -3.57 18.06
N GLU A 94 -19.35 -2.51 18.30
CA GLU A 94 -19.29 -1.36 17.40
C GLU A 94 -18.27 -1.61 16.28
N LYS A 95 -18.70 -1.40 15.03
CA LYS A 95 -17.84 -1.51 13.84
C LYS A 95 -17.30 -0.15 13.46
N ILE A 96 -16.02 0.08 13.74
CA ILE A 96 -15.33 1.33 13.44
C ILE A 96 -14.56 1.17 12.11
N PRO A 97 -14.79 2.03 11.10
CA PRO A 97 -14.02 1.99 9.86
C PRO A 97 -12.57 2.40 10.13
N PHE A 98 -11.61 1.54 9.80
CA PHE A 98 -10.19 1.80 9.98
C PHE A 98 -9.49 1.91 8.63
N LEU A 99 -8.94 3.09 8.38
CA LEU A 99 -8.11 3.36 7.22
C LEU A 99 -6.69 3.65 7.69
N ARG A 100 -5.74 2.85 7.19
CA ARG A 100 -4.31 3.04 7.40
C ARG A 100 -3.62 3.05 6.04
N TYR A 101 -2.61 3.89 5.90
CA TYR A 101 -1.78 3.89 4.71
C TYR A 101 -0.32 3.75 5.10
N TRP A 102 0.45 3.19 4.18
CA TRP A 102 1.89 3.17 4.22
C TRP A 102 2.39 4.04 3.07
N GLY A 103 3.18 5.05 3.41
CA GLY A 103 3.61 6.06 2.47
C GLY A 103 5.11 6.13 2.31
N SER A 104 5.55 6.44 1.10
CA SER A 104 6.94 6.68 0.78
C SER A 104 7.33 8.07 1.28
N THR A 105 8.05 8.16 2.39
CA THR A 105 8.71 9.42 2.73
C THR A 105 10.10 9.39 2.12
N SER A 106 10.38 10.36 1.25
CA SER A 106 11.68 10.62 0.59
C SER A 106 12.84 10.92 1.54
N GLU A 107 12.60 10.89 2.84
CA GLU A 107 13.49 11.42 3.86
C GLU A 107 13.73 10.34 4.90
N ALA A 108 14.96 9.85 5.01
CA ALA A 108 15.40 8.65 5.73
C ALA A 108 15.15 8.64 7.25
N ASP A 109 13.89 8.77 7.69
CA ASP A 109 13.49 8.54 9.08
C ASP A 109 13.22 7.05 9.30
N THR A 110 14.25 6.35 9.79
CA THR A 110 14.35 4.89 9.87
C THR A 110 13.50 4.30 11.00
N THR A 111 12.72 5.13 11.70
CA THR A 111 12.17 4.75 13.01
C THR A 111 10.72 4.27 12.99
N ARG A 112 9.94 4.53 11.91
CA ARG A 112 8.53 4.09 11.79
C ARG A 112 8.06 3.78 10.37
N LYS A 113 8.91 3.19 9.52
CA LYS A 113 8.59 2.99 8.11
C LYS A 113 8.49 1.53 7.72
N VAL A 114 7.30 1.17 7.29
CA VAL A 114 7.03 -0.09 6.61
C VAL A 114 6.87 0.29 5.14
N ASP A 115 7.99 0.56 4.48
CA ASP A 115 8.02 0.86 3.05
C ASP A 115 7.74 -0.44 2.29
N VAL A 116 6.73 -0.40 1.41
CA VAL A 116 6.40 -1.51 0.50
C VAL A 116 7.24 -1.32 -0.77
N ILE A 117 8.24 -2.16 -0.94
CA ILE A 117 9.24 -2.06 -2.01
C ILE A 117 9.04 -3.23 -2.96
N LYS A 118 9.19 -2.97 -4.26
CA LYS A 118 9.18 -4.02 -5.28
C LYS A 118 10.40 -4.91 -5.05
N TRP A 119 10.17 -6.19 -4.80
CA TRP A 119 11.23 -7.15 -4.55
C TRP A 119 11.67 -7.77 -5.88
N GLU A 120 12.92 -7.54 -6.26
CA GLU A 120 13.59 -8.25 -7.36
C GLU A 120 14.77 -8.99 -6.74
N ILE A 121 14.92 -10.28 -7.05
CA ILE A 121 16.03 -11.10 -6.58
C ILE A 121 17.32 -10.55 -7.20
N CYS A 122 18.23 -10.03 -6.36
CA CYS A 122 19.65 -9.95 -6.68
C CYS A 122 20.32 -11.30 -6.45
#